data_AF-A0A7W7TY81-F1
#
_entry.id   AF-A0A7W7TY81-F1
#
_cell.length_a   1.000
_cell.length_b   1.000
_cell.length_c   1.000
_cell.angle_alpha   90.00
_cell.angle_beta   90.00
_cell.angle_gamma   90.00
#
_symmetry.space_group_name_H-M   'P 1'
#
loop_
_entity.id
_entity.type
_entity.pdbx_description
1 polymer ?
#
loop_
_entity_poly.entity_id
_entity_poly.type
_entity_poly.pdbx_seq_one_letter_code
_entity_poly.pdbx_strand_id
1 'polypeptide(L)'
;MSPIRREWRGFLADTILISPTRYAHLPGACTHLEDEYIKAPRWGWIPDPPSGLWDRLSVTHPATATEGNTARQAVQRCTPCQTAVS
;
A
#
# COMPACT_ATOMS: atom_id res chain seq x y z
N MET A 1 -13.53 10.29 -15.89
CA MET A 1 -13.44 9.55 -14.61
C MET A 1 -13.04 8.12 -14.91
N SER A 2 -11.84 7.69 -14.51
CA SER A 2 -11.44 6.28 -14.61
C SER A 2 -12.30 5.44 -13.67
N PRO A 3 -12.80 4.26 -14.10
CA PRO A 3 -13.59 3.42 -13.22
C PRO A 3 -12.66 2.89 -12.12
N ILE A 4 -12.82 3.39 -10.90
CA ILE A 4 -12.24 2.73 -9.73
C ILE A 4 -12.87 1.34 -9.73
N ARG A 5 -12.05 0.34 -10.08
CA ARG A 5 -12.47 -1.07 -10.12
C ARG A 5 -13.03 -1.41 -8.74
N ARG A 6 -14.22 -2.01 -8.73
CA ARG A 6 -15.04 -2.39 -7.56
C ARG A 6 -14.34 -3.19 -6.46
N GLU A 7 -13.07 -3.52 -6.63
CA GLU A 7 -12.27 -4.52 -5.93
C GLU A 7 -11.62 -3.97 -4.65
N TRP A 8 -11.65 -2.66 -4.40
CA TRP A 8 -10.99 -2.01 -3.27
C TRP A 8 -11.97 -1.14 -2.48
N ARG A 9 -12.89 -1.77 -1.74
CA ARG A 9 -13.93 -1.04 -0.99
C ARG A 9 -13.48 -0.68 0.42
N GLY A 10 -12.50 -1.41 0.98
CA GLY A 10 -12.00 -1.20 2.33
C GLY A 10 -10.99 -0.05 2.49
N PHE A 11 -10.37 0.42 1.40
CA PHE A 11 -9.26 1.37 1.45
C PHE A 11 -9.48 2.56 0.53
N LEU A 12 -9.02 3.74 0.97
CA LEU A 12 -8.99 4.93 0.15
C LEU A 12 -7.93 4.78 -0.95
N ALA A 13 -8.12 5.46 -2.09
CA ALA A 13 -7.24 5.33 -3.25
C ALA A 13 -5.79 5.77 -2.97
N ASP A 14 -5.60 6.68 -2.01
CA ASP A 14 -4.33 7.22 -1.54
C ASP A 14 -3.70 6.40 -0.39
N THR A 15 -4.41 5.41 0.15
CA THR A 15 -3.86 4.57 1.21
C THR A 15 -2.62 3.79 0.73
N ILE A 16 -1.55 3.76 1.54
CA ILE A 16 -0.42 2.85 1.31
C ILE A 16 -0.58 1.60 2.16
N LEU A 17 -0.64 0.45 1.49
CA LEU A 17 -0.79 -0.86 2.13
C LEU A 17 0.59 -1.48 2.36
N ILE A 18 0.85 -1.97 3.57
CA ILE A 18 2.15 -2.48 4.00
C ILE A 18 2.08 -4.00 4.19
N SER A 19 2.77 -4.71 3.29
CA SER A 19 2.76 -6.17 3.26
C SER A 19 3.63 -6.80 4.35
N PRO A 20 3.40 -8.08 4.70
CA PRO A 20 4.29 -8.85 5.57
C PRO A 20 5.72 -8.98 5.02
N THR A 21 5.88 -8.87 3.70
CA THR A 21 7.15 -9.02 2.98
C THR A 21 7.86 -7.69 2.75
N ARG A 22 7.43 -6.62 3.43
CA ARG A 22 8.02 -5.27 3.38
C ARG A 22 7.86 -4.54 2.05
N TYR A 23 6.80 -4.87 1.31
CA TYR A 23 6.39 -4.14 0.11
C TYR A 23 5.23 -3.19 0.39
N ALA A 24 5.29 -2.02 -0.25
CA ALA A 24 4.20 -1.06 -0.30
C ALA A 24 3.32 -1.33 -1.54
N HIS A 25 2.01 -1.31 -1.37
CA HIS A 25 1.02 -1.47 -2.43
C HIS A 25 0.04 -0.30 -2.46
N LEU A 26 -0.47 0.01 -3.65
CA LEU A 26 -1.53 0.98 -3.87
C LEU A 26 -2.84 0.24 -4.20
N PRO A 27 -3.95 0.54 -3.50
CA PRO A 27 -5.27 0.04 -3.85
C PRO A 27 -5.61 0.35 -5.31
N GLY A 28 -6.20 -0.61 -6.03
CA GLY A 28 -6.61 -0.46 -7.44
C GLY A 28 -5.50 -0.60 -8.48
N ALA A 29 -4.24 -0.35 -8.12
CA ALA A 29 -3.09 -0.51 -9.02
C ALA A 29 -2.46 -1.90 -8.95
N CYS A 30 -2.65 -2.60 -7.83
CA CYS A 30 -2.07 -3.91 -7.59
C CYS A 30 -2.89 -5.01 -8.30
N THR A 31 -2.27 -5.77 -9.22
CA THR A 31 -2.93 -6.87 -9.94
C THR A 31 -2.80 -8.24 -9.26
N HIS A 32 -2.17 -8.30 -8.10
CA HIS A 32 -1.80 -9.55 -7.43
C HIS A 32 -2.25 -9.61 -5.96
N LEU A 33 -3.12 -8.67 -5.56
CA LEU A 33 -3.76 -8.64 -4.25
C LEU A 33 -5.25 -8.38 -4.43
N GLU A 34 -6.04 -8.98 -3.54
CA GLU A 34 -7.45 -8.69 -3.38
C GLU A 34 -7.67 -8.12 -1.98
N ASP A 35 -8.59 -7.15 -1.86
CA ASP A 35 -8.91 -6.41 -0.62
C ASP A 35 -9.20 -7.35 0.57
N GLU A 36 -9.88 -8.47 0.32
CA GLU A 36 -10.24 -9.45 1.35
C GLU A 36 -9.06 -10.13 2.05
N TYR A 37 -7.87 -10.13 1.43
CA TYR A 37 -6.65 -10.69 2.01
C TYR A 37 -5.85 -9.70 2.85
N ILE A 38 -6.23 -8.42 2.83
CA ILE A 38 -5.53 -7.34 3.54
C ILE A 38 -6.21 -7.13 4.88
N LYS A 39 -5.74 -7.88 5.87
CA LYS A 39 -6.30 -7.88 7.22
C LYS A 39 -5.20 -7.79 8.27
N ALA A 40 -5.49 -7.07 9.36
CA ALA A 40 -4.70 -7.15 10.58
C ALA A 40 -4.83 -8.56 11.21
N PRO A 41 -3.82 -9.03 11.96
CA PRO A 41 -2.53 -8.40 12.21
C PRO A 41 -1.49 -8.71 11.13
N ARG A 42 -1.88 -9.32 10.00
CA ARG A 42 -0.91 -9.69 8.96
C ARG A 42 -0.40 -8.45 8.23
N TRP A 43 -1.30 -7.56 7.85
CA TRP A 43 -1.04 -6.32 7.13
C TRP A 43 -1.16 -5.10 8.03
N GLY A 44 -0.50 -4.01 7.63
CA GLY A 44 -0.76 -2.66 8.12
C GLY A 44 -1.00 -1.72 6.95
N TRP A 45 -1.44 -0.50 7.23
CA TRP A 45 -1.67 0.51 6.20
C TRP A 45 -1.47 1.93 6.75
N ILE A 46 -1.36 2.89 5.82
CA ILE A 46 -1.24 4.33 6.09
C ILE A 46 -2.37 5.00 5.31
N PRO A 47 -3.50 5.34 5.95
CA PRO A 47 -4.66 5.92 5.27
C PRO A 47 -4.36 7.27 4.61
N ASP A 48 -3.58 8.11 5.29
CA ASP A 48 -3.19 9.47 4.86
C ASP A 48 -1.66 9.57 4.82
N PRO A 49 -1.01 9.09 3.75
CA PRO A 49 0.45 9.11 3.66
C PRO A 49 0.97 10.52 3.38
N PRO A 50 2.11 10.93 4.00
CA PRO A 50 2.78 12.17 3.66
C PRO A 50 3.10 12.26 2.16
N SER A 51 2.99 13.47 1.59
CA SER A 51 3.27 13.70 0.18
C SER A 51 4.66 13.21 -0.23
N GLY A 52 4.72 12.40 -1.30
CA GLY A 52 5.96 11.82 -1.81
C GLY A 52 6.54 10.70 -0.94
N LEU A 53 5.80 10.16 0.04
CA LEU A 53 6.20 8.96 0.79
C LEU A 53 6.38 7.77 -0.16
N TRP A 54 5.44 7.58 -1.09
CA TRP A 54 5.53 6.53 -2.11
C TRP A 54 6.83 6.61 -2.91
N ASP A 55 7.18 7.81 -3.40
CA ASP A 55 8.35 7.99 -4.27
C ASP A 55 9.68 7.83 -3.55
N ARG A 56 9.74 8.24 -2.27
CA ARG A 56 10.93 8.19 -1.42
C ARG A 56 11.18 6.83 -0.77
N LEU A 57 10.19 5.94 -0.82
CA LEU A 57 10.22 4.63 -0.18
C LEU A 57 11.49 3.86 -0.55
N SER A 58 12.29 3.55 0.46
CA SER A 58 13.57 2.87 0.31
C SER A 58 13.99 2.23 1.63
N VAL A 59 15.10 1.49 1.64
CA VAL A 59 15.68 0.93 2.87
C VAL A 59 16.05 2.03 3.87
N THR A 60 16.49 3.20 3.41
CA THR A 60 16.84 4.34 4.26
C THR A 60 15.64 5.22 4.63
N HIS A 61 14.52 5.10 3.92
CA HIS A 61 13.27 5.82 4.19
C HIS A 61 12.08 4.83 4.17
N PRO A 62 11.94 3.98 5.20
CA PRO A 62 10.84 3.03 5.29
C PRO A 62 9.50 3.73 5.56
N ALA A 63 8.42 3.19 5.00
CA ALA A 63 7.06 3.54 5.40
C ALA A 63 6.59 2.62 6.53
N THR A 64 6.20 3.19 7.67
CA THR A 64 5.66 2.44 8.81
C THR A 64 4.14 2.57 8.83
N ALA A 65 3.44 1.44 9.00
CA ALA A 65 1.99 1.43 9.09
C ALA A 65 1.51 2.20 10.33
N THR A 66 0.45 3.00 10.17
CA THR A 66 -0.21 3.73 11.27
C THR A 66 -1.48 3.03 11.72
N GLU A 67 -2.02 2.12 10.90
CA GLU A 67 -3.20 1.31 11.20
C GLU A 67 -2.99 -0.17 10.83
N GLY A 68 -3.94 -1.01 11.25
CA GLY A 68 -3.85 -2.47 11.11
C GLY A 68 -2.78 -3.04 12.03
N ASN A 69 -1.70 -3.60 11.45
CA ASN A 69 -0.49 -3.93 12.19
C ASN A 69 0.55 -2.82 12.06
N THR A 70 0.65 -1.98 13.09
CA THR A 70 1.57 -0.85 13.17
C THR A 70 3.04 -1.23 13.33
N ALA A 71 3.36 -2.51 13.55
CA ALA A 71 4.73 -3.03 13.51
C ALA A 71 5.21 -3.32 12.07
N ARG A 72 4.35 -3.15 11.05
CA ARG A 72 4.72 -3.38 9.65
C ARG A 72 5.45 -2.18 9.06
N GLN A 73 6.49 -2.50 8.29
CA GLN A 73 7.26 -1.51 7.53
C GLN A 73 7.49 -1.99 6.11
N ALA A 74 7.30 -1.10 5.14
CA ALA A 74 7.71 -1.30 3.76
C ALA A 74 8.98 -0.50 3.45
N VAL A 75 9.86 -1.10 2.65
CA VAL A 75 11.08 -0.47 2.14
C VAL A 75 11.17 -0.51 0.62
N GLN A 76 10.24 -1.22 -0.03
CA GLN A 76 10.22 -1.41 -1.46
C GLN A 76 8.81 -1.24 -2.01
N ARG A 77 8.70 -0.61 -3.18
CA ARG A 77 7.44 -0.49 -3.90
C ARG A 77 7.17 -1.80 -4.61
N CYS A 78 5.91 -2.22 -4.60
CA CYS A 78 5.44 -3.26 -5.49
C CYS A 78 5.69 -2.86 -6.96
N THR A 79 6.35 -3.73 -7.73
CA THR A 79 6.67 -3.45 -9.14
C THR A 79 5.43 -3.21 -10.00
N PRO A 80 4.37 -4.06 -9.96
CA PRO A 80 3.11 -3.76 -10.65
C PRO A 80 2.50 -2.39 -10.29
N CYS A 81 2.47 -2.04 -9.00
CA CYS A 81 1.94 -0.74 -8.56
C CYS A 81 2.80 0.41 -9.08
N GLN A 82 4.13 0.26 -9.06
CA GLN A 82 5.06 1.26 -9.56
C GLN A 82 4.86 1.51 -11.07
N THR A 83 4.71 0.44 -11.85
CA THR A 83 4.46 0.55 -13.30
C THR A 83 3.12 1.21 -13.61
N ALA A 84 2.09 0.96 -12.80
CA ALA A 84 0.75 1.51 -13.03
C ALA A 84 0.63 3.03 -12.78
N VAL A 85 1.56 3.62 -12.02
CA VAL A 85 1.57 5.04 -11.67
C VAL A 85 2.73 5.82 -12.31
N SER A 86 3.50 5.16 -13.19
CA SER A 86 4.58 5.78 -13.97
C SER A 86 4.05 6.52 -15.20
#